data_AF-E1YJ58-F1
#
_entry.id   AF-E1YJ58-F1
#
_cell.length_a   1.000
_cell.length_b   1.000
_cell.length_c   1.000
_cell.angle_alpha   90.00
_cell.angle_beta   90.00
_cell.angle_gamma   90.00
#
_symmetry.space_group_name_H-M   'P 1'
#
loop_
_entity.id
_entity.type
_entity.pdbx_description
1 polymer ?
#
loop_
_entity_poly.entity_id
_entity_poly.type
_entity_poly.pdbx_seq_one_letter_code
_entity_poly.pdbx_strand_id
1 'polypeptide(L)' 'MKLLHTSAWHIGRTLYGRKRYGEYEAFLNWLAVLIEDKNIDVLLVSGDIFVLVKII' A
#
# COMPACT_ATOMS: atom_id res chain seq x y z
N MET A 1 -19.92 -11.33 2.43
CA MET A 1 -18.50 -11.18 2.76
C MET A 1 -17.72 -10.82 1.50
N LYS A 2 -17.11 -9.64 1.45
CA LYS A 2 -16.32 -9.10 0.35
C LYS A 2 -14.85 -9.05 0.77
N LEU A 3 -14.00 -9.65 -0.04
CA LEU A 3 -12.55 -9.66 0.14
C LEU A 3 -11.92 -8.75 -0.90
N LEU A 4 -11.03 -7.86 -0.46
CA LEU A 4 -10.11 -7.12 -1.33
C LEU A 4 -8.72 -7.74 -1.19
N HIS A 5 -8.13 -8.16 -2.29
CA HIS A 5 -6.79 -8.74 -2.32
C HIS A 5 -5.83 -7.84 -3.10
N THR A 6 -4.66 -7.59 -2.53
CA THR A 6 -3.57 -6.79 -3.12
C THR A 6 -2.21 -7.32 -2.65
N SER A 7 -1.13 -6.85 -3.24
CA SER A 7 0.24 -7.26 -2.90
C SER A 7 1.24 -6.19 -3.31
N ALA A 8 2.52 -6.39 -2.96
CA ALA A 8 3.65 -5.65 -3.54
C ALA A 8 3.56 -4.11 -3.39
N TRP A 9 3.15 -3.64 -2.21
CA TRP A 9 3.08 -2.21 -1.92
C TRP A 9 4.48 -1.57 -1.89
N HIS A 10 5.48 -2.33 -1.42
CA HIS A 10 6.88 -1.91 -1.32
C HIS A 10 7.04 -0.51 -0.69
N ILE A 11 6.30 -0.23 0.37
CA ILE A 11 6.35 1.07 1.07
C ILE A 11 7.79 1.33 1.52
N GLY A 12 8.26 2.54 1.24
CA GLY A 12 9.64 2.96 1.52
C GLY A 12 10.62 2.76 0.37
N ARG A 13 10.23 2.11 -0.72
CA ARG A 13 11.08 1.98 -1.91
C ARG A 13 11.28 3.34 -2.59
N THR A 14 12.52 3.64 -2.96
CA THR A 14 12.83 4.78 -3.81
C THR A 14 12.74 4.41 -5.28
N LEU A 15 12.34 5.36 -6.13
CA LEU A 15 12.41 5.23 -7.58
C LEU A 15 13.36 6.30 -8.12
N TYR A 16 14.43 5.86 -8.79
CA TYR A 16 15.53 6.72 -9.26
C TYR A 16 16.08 7.67 -8.17
N GLY A 17 16.28 7.13 -6.96
CA GLY A 17 16.78 7.89 -5.80
C GLY A 17 15.77 8.84 -5.16
N ARG A 18 14.54 8.94 -5.68
CA ARG A 18 13.48 9.78 -5.10
C ARG A 18 12.60 8.98 -4.16
N LYS A 19 12.28 9.59 -3.01
CA LYS A 19 11.29 9.07 -2.07
C LYS A 19 9.90 9.21 -2.68
N ARG A 20 9.04 8.21 -2.44
CA ARG A 20 7.70 8.13 -3.02
C ARG A 20 6.58 8.29 -1.99
N TYR A 21 6.85 8.96 -0.86
CA TYR A 21 5.89 9.04 0.25
C TYR A 21 4.55 9.65 -0.17
N GLY A 22 4.55 10.68 -1.02
CA GLY A 22 3.30 11.26 -1.53
C GLY A 22 2.49 10.26 -2.38
N GLU A 23 3.16 9.41 -3.17
CA GLU A 23 2.47 8.36 -3.94
C GLU A 23 1.88 7.30 -3.01
N TYR A 24 2.64 6.87 -1.99
CA TYR A 24 2.17 5.90 -1.01
C TYR A 24 0.99 6.44 -0.18
N GLU A 25 1.06 7.70 0.24
CA GLU A 25 -0.02 8.37 0.96
C GLU A 25 -1.28 8.47 0.10
N ALA A 26 -1.16 8.90 -1.16
CA ALA A 26 -2.28 8.95 -2.09
C ALA A 26 -2.91 7.58 -2.32
N PHE A 27 -2.09 6.54 -2.49
CA PHE A 27 -2.56 5.16 -2.63
C PHE A 27 -3.32 4.68 -1.39
N LEU A 28 -2.77 4.86 -0.19
CA LEU A 28 -3.39 4.40 1.05
C LEU A 28 -4.70 5.15 1.35
N ASN A 29 -4.75 6.46 1.09
CA ASN A 29 -5.97 7.26 1.22
C ASN A 29 -7.05 6.79 0.25
N TRP A 30 -6.70 6.57 -1.02
CA TRP A 30 -7.62 6.02 -2.01
C TRP A 30 -8.11 4.62 -1.61
N LEU A 31 -7.21 3.76 -1.10
CA LEU A 31 -7.55 2.41 -0.68
C LEU A 31 -8.53 2.40 0.49
N ALA A 32 -8.36 3.30 1.46
CA ALA A 32 -9.27 3.45 2.59
C ALA A 32 -10.69 3.82 2.11
N VAL A 33 -10.80 4.84 1.24
CA VAL A 33 -12.08 5.24 0.65
C VAL A 33 -12.71 4.08 -0.14
N LEU A 34 -11.93 3.35 -0.92
CA LEU A 34 -12.41 2.20 -1.68
C LEU A 34 -13.00 1.10 -0.77
N ILE A 35 -12.34 0.82 0.36
CA ILE A 35 -12.77 -0.18 1.34
C ILE A 35 -14.13 0.21 1.93
N GLU A 36 -14.29 1.48 2.31
CA GLU A 36 -15.55 2.02 2.83
C GLU A 36 -16.66 1.98 1.77
N ASP A 37 -16.43 2.58 0.60
CA ASP A 37 -17.41 2.68 -0.49
C ASP A 37 -17.91 1.31 -0.96
N LYS A 38 -17.01 0.33 -1.03
CA LYS A 38 -17.36 -1.02 -1.49
C LYS A 38 -17.85 -1.93 -0.37
N ASN A 39 -17.85 -1.47 0.89
CA ASN A 39 -18.17 -2.28 2.06
C ASN A 39 -17.35 -3.57 2.08
N ILE A 40 -16.02 -3.43 1.98
CA ILE A 40 -15.09 -4.57 2.04
C ILE A 40 -15.00 -5.06 3.47
N ASP A 41 -15.18 -6.37 3.68
CA ASP A 41 -15.14 -6.99 5.01
C ASP A 41 -13.71 -7.37 5.41
N VAL A 42 -12.86 -7.74 4.44
CA VAL A 42 -11.47 -8.16 4.67
C VAL A 42 -10.55 -7.60 3.59
N LEU A 43 -9.44 -7.01 4.01
CA LEU A 43 -8.30 -6.68 3.15
C LEU A 43 -7.20 -7.72 3.36
N LEU A 44 -6.83 -8.46 2.30
CA LEU A 44 -5.70 -9.37 2.29
C LEU A 44 -4.55 -8.77 1.48
N VAL A 45 -3.41 -8.55 2.14
CA VAL A 45 -2.18 -8.07 1.50
C VAL A 45 -1.16 -9.21 1.46
N SER A 46 -0.93 -9.80 0.28
CA SER A 46 -0.08 -10.99 0.11
C SER A 46 1.40 -10.66 0.00
N GLY A 47 1.95 -10.08 1.06
CA GLY A 47 3.38 -9.85 1.22
C GLY A 47 3.91 -8.58 0.52
N ASP A 48 5.21 -8.36 0.68
CA ASP A 48 5.93 -7.20 0.13
C ASP A 48 5.34 -5.84 0.52
N ILE A 49 4.92 -5.71 1.78
CA ILE A 49 4.32 -4.48 2.31
C ILE A 49 5.37 -3.38 2.45
N PHE A 50 6.51 -3.70 3.06
CA PHE A 50 7.59 -2.75 3.32
C PHE A 50 8.89 -3.19 2.64
N VAL A 51 9.71 -2.21 2.25
CA VAL A 51 11.10 -2.46 1.86
C VAL A 51 12.01 -1.95 2.97
N LEU A 52 12.96 -2.79 3.39
CA LEU A 52 14.04 -2.37 4.27
C LEU A 52 14.86 -1.29 3.58
N VAL A 53 14.72 -0.05 4.06
CA VAL A 53 15.71 0.99 3.79
C VAL A 53 16.90 0.63 4.67
N LYS A 54 17.98 0.09 4.08
CA LYS A 54 19.27 0.01 4.78
C LYS A 54 19.69 1.44 5.10
N ILE A 55 19.46 1.85 6.33
CA ILE A 55 20.18 2.96 6.93
C ILE A 55 21.60 2.42 7.10
N ILE A 56 22.47 2.79 6.16
CA ILE A 56 23.92 2.77 6.37
C ILE A 56 24.27 3.79 7.44
#